data_AF-A0A0P6W061-F1
#
_entry.id   AF-A0A0P6W061-F1
#
_cell.length_a   1.000
_cell.length_b   1.000
_cell.length_c   1.000
_cell.angle_alpha   90.00
_cell.angle_beta   90.00
_cell.angle_gamma   90.00
#
_symmetry.space_group_name_H-M   'P 1'
#
loop_
_entity.id
_entity.type
_entity.pdbx_description
1 polymer ?
#
loop_
_entity_poly.entity_id
_entity_poly.type
_entity_poly.pdbx_seq_one_letter_code
_entity_poly.pdbx_strand_id
1 'polypeptide(L)'
;MVTLELYLAFVAACVVLILIPGPNVALIVANALAYGWRYGLVTVAGTSSAMVLQLALTVAGMTALVTTMAGLFDVLRWVGAAYLVYLGIRAWRAPPADLAGTRAQPKSMRAIWARGFLVSMTNPKTLIFYGAFLPQFVAEGADPGRQLMVLAATFLVLAVVLDGVWAILADRFRSVLALKGRLTNRITGALLVCAGAGLALARRS
;
A
#
# COMPACT_ATOMS: atom_id res chain seq x y z
N MET A 1 8.00 -11.82 26.81
CA MET A 1 8.16 -10.60 26.00
C MET A 1 8.85 -11.01 24.71
N VAL A 2 8.63 -10.33 23.57
CA VAL A 2 9.38 -10.63 22.33
C VAL A 2 10.88 -10.45 22.64
N THR A 3 11.71 -11.44 22.30
CA THR A 3 13.16 -11.32 22.49
C THR A 3 13.70 -10.21 21.59
N LEU A 4 14.76 -9.51 22.01
CA LEU A 4 15.32 -8.40 21.23
C LEU A 4 15.74 -8.85 19.83
N GLU A 5 16.35 -10.04 19.72
CA GLU A 5 16.76 -10.64 18.46
C GLU A 5 15.58 -10.88 17.52
N LEU A 6 14.49 -11.48 18.02
CA LEU A 6 13.28 -11.74 17.24
C LEU A 6 12.59 -10.43 16.82
N TYR A 7 12.59 -9.42 17.71
CA TYR A 7 12.06 -8.10 17.41
C TYR A 7 12.86 -7.37 16.32
N LEU A 8 14.20 -7.41 16.38
CA LEU A 8 15.05 -6.80 15.35
C LEU A 8 14.93 -7.53 14.01
N ALA A 9 14.84 -8.87 14.02
CA ALA A 9 14.57 -9.66 12.82
C ALA A 9 13.21 -9.28 12.20
N PHE A 10 12.18 -9.09 13.02
CA PHE A 10 10.88 -8.61 12.58
C PHE A 10 10.97 -7.24 11.91
N VAL A 11 11.64 -6.27 12.55
CA VAL A 11 11.82 -4.91 12.01
C VAL A 11 12.54 -4.96 10.66
N ALA A 12 13.63 -5.74 10.55
CA ALA A 12 14.36 -5.90 9.30
C ALA A 12 13.48 -6.49 8.19
N ALA A 13 12.72 -7.54 8.51
CA ALA A 13 11.79 -8.16 7.56
C ALA A 13 10.69 -7.18 7.11
N CYS A 14 10.15 -6.38 8.03
CA CYS A 14 9.18 -5.34 7.72
C CYS A 14 9.75 -4.29 6.76
N VAL A 15 10.97 -3.80 7.02
CA VAL A 15 11.63 -2.80 6.17
C VAL A 15 11.82 -3.34 4.75
N VAL A 16 12.36 -4.55 4.61
CA VAL A 16 12.54 -5.19 3.30
C VAL A 16 11.20 -5.36 2.59
N LEU A 17 10.20 -5.89 3.31
CA LEU A 17 8.86 -6.07 2.78
C LEU A 17 8.28 -4.74 2.28
N ILE A 18 8.30 -3.68 3.09
CA ILE A 18 7.66 -2.40 2.75
C ILE A 18 8.38 -1.70 1.59
N LEU A 19 9.72 -1.76 1.55
CA LEU A 19 10.50 -1.15 0.48
C LEU A 19 10.29 -1.79 -0.89
N ILE A 20 9.98 -3.08 -0.96
CA ILE A 20 9.67 -3.74 -2.23
C ILE A 20 8.38 -3.15 -2.81
N PRO A 21 8.42 -2.49 -3.97
CA PRO A 21 7.27 -1.79 -4.51
C PRO A 21 6.16 -2.77 -4.88
N GLY A 22 5.00 -2.60 -4.25
CA GLY A 22 3.76 -3.32 -4.57
C GLY A 22 2.64 -2.36 -4.96
N PRO A 23 1.38 -2.82 -4.94
CA PRO A 23 0.21 -2.00 -5.28
C PRO A 23 0.10 -0.68 -4.51
N ASN A 24 0.36 -0.70 -3.20
CA ASN A 24 0.31 0.49 -2.35
C ASN A 24 1.34 1.54 -2.79
N VAL A 25 2.63 1.15 -2.84
CA VAL A 25 3.73 2.04 -3.25
C VAL A 25 3.49 2.57 -4.66
N ALA A 26 3.06 1.73 -5.61
CA ALA A 26 2.75 2.15 -6.97
C ALA A 26 1.66 3.23 -7.00
N LEU A 27 0.59 3.07 -6.22
CA LEU A 27 -0.48 4.07 -6.12
C LEU A 27 -0.02 5.36 -5.43
N ILE A 28 0.78 5.26 -4.37
CA ILE A 28 1.36 6.41 -3.65
C ILE A 28 2.23 7.24 -4.59
N VAL A 29 3.16 6.59 -5.30
CA VAL A 29 4.05 7.22 -6.27
C VAL A 29 3.24 7.81 -7.43
N ALA A 30 2.26 7.08 -7.97
CA ALA A 30 1.37 7.55 -9.02
C ALA A 30 0.63 8.85 -8.62
N ASN A 31 0.03 8.89 -7.42
CA ASN A 31 -0.69 10.07 -6.95
C ASN A 31 0.26 11.23 -6.59
N ALA A 32 1.45 10.93 -6.06
CA ALA A 32 2.46 11.94 -5.78
C ALA A 32 3.01 12.58 -7.07
N LEU A 33 3.31 11.79 -8.10
CA LEU A 33 3.75 12.30 -9.40
C LEU A 33 2.65 13.12 -10.09
N ALA A 34 1.40 12.66 -10.04
CA ALA A 34 0.30 13.34 -10.71
C ALA A 34 -0.14 14.63 -10.00
N TYR A 35 -0.23 14.62 -8.67
CA TYR A 35 -0.91 15.68 -7.90
C TYR A 35 -0.04 16.32 -6.81
N GLY A 36 1.10 15.72 -6.49
CA GLY A 36 2.10 16.22 -5.54
C GLY A 36 2.16 15.43 -4.23
N TRP A 37 3.21 15.66 -3.43
CA TRP A 37 3.50 14.88 -2.21
C TRP A 37 2.32 14.80 -1.24
N ARG A 38 1.52 15.87 -1.09
CA ARG A 38 0.34 15.89 -0.20
C ARG A 38 -0.68 14.82 -0.60
N TYR A 39 -0.87 14.60 -1.90
CA TYR A 39 -1.74 13.55 -2.43
C TYR A 39 -1.15 12.15 -2.25
N GLY A 40 0.17 12.04 -2.33
CA GLY A 40 0.90 10.85 -1.90
C GLY A 40 0.60 10.52 -0.44
N LEU A 41 0.77 11.49 0.47
CA LEU A 41 0.49 11.29 1.91
C LEU A 41 -0.97 10.99 2.23
N VAL A 42 -1.93 11.58 1.49
CA VAL A 42 -3.34 11.21 1.64
C VAL A 42 -3.60 9.78 1.16
N THR A 43 -2.85 9.32 0.16
CA THR A 43 -2.86 7.90 -0.24
C THR A 43 -2.30 7.03 0.88
N VAL A 44 -1.17 7.42 1.49
CA VAL A 44 -0.58 6.74 2.67
C VAL A 44 -1.60 6.67 3.81
N ALA A 45 -2.28 7.76 4.12
CA ALA A 45 -3.32 7.75 5.15
C ALA A 45 -4.45 6.74 4.82
N GLY A 46 -4.85 6.66 3.55
CA GLY A 46 -5.82 5.67 3.07
C GLY A 46 -5.33 4.24 3.26
N THR A 47 -4.11 3.95 2.80
CA THR A 47 -3.52 2.60 2.92
C THR A 47 -3.32 2.22 4.39
N SER A 48 -2.83 3.13 5.23
CA SER A 48 -2.63 2.90 6.66
C SER A 48 -3.95 2.69 7.41
N SER A 49 -5.03 3.38 7.06
CA SER A 49 -6.36 3.12 7.64
C SER A 49 -6.84 1.69 7.35
N ALA A 50 -6.60 1.18 6.14
CA ALA A 50 -6.89 -0.22 5.81
C ALA A 50 -5.99 -1.19 6.60
N MET A 51 -4.70 -0.87 6.75
CA MET A 51 -3.78 -1.68 7.55
C MET A 51 -4.17 -1.76 9.01
N VAL A 52 -4.64 -0.66 9.62
CA VAL A 52 -5.18 -0.65 10.99
C VAL A 52 -6.31 -1.67 11.12
N LEU A 53 -7.26 -1.68 10.18
CA LEU A 53 -8.35 -2.64 10.18
C LEU A 53 -7.85 -4.08 10.00
N GLN A 54 -6.94 -4.32 9.04
CA GLN A 54 -6.35 -5.64 8.81
C GLN A 54 -5.62 -6.15 10.04
N LEU A 55 -4.77 -5.33 10.65
CA LEU A 55 -3.98 -5.69 11.82
C LEU A 55 -4.88 -5.89 13.05
N ALA A 56 -5.91 -5.07 13.25
CA ALA A 56 -6.89 -5.29 14.30
C ALA A 56 -7.61 -6.63 14.11
N LEU A 57 -8.00 -6.97 12.88
CA LEU A 57 -8.57 -8.28 12.55
C LEU A 57 -7.57 -9.42 12.73
N THR A 58 -6.27 -9.20 12.48
CA THR A 58 -5.23 -10.20 12.73
C THR A 58 -5.03 -10.46 14.22
N VAL A 59 -4.94 -9.39 15.03
CA VAL A 59 -4.81 -9.49 16.49
C VAL A 59 -6.06 -10.15 17.09
N ALA A 60 -7.26 -9.78 16.64
CA ALA A 60 -8.51 -10.37 17.09
C ALA A 60 -8.76 -11.79 16.53
N GLY A 61 -8.30 -12.05 15.30
CA GLY A 61 -8.63 -13.23 14.49
C GLY A 61 -7.69 -14.41 14.69
N MET A 62 -6.71 -14.33 15.61
CA MET A 62 -5.90 -15.46 16.05
C MET A 62 -6.72 -16.58 16.73
N THR A 63 -8.05 -16.43 16.81
CA THR A 63 -9.05 -17.41 17.22
C THR A 63 -9.98 -17.90 16.07
N ALA A 64 -9.43 -18.25 14.90
CA ALA A 64 -10.10 -18.99 13.79
C ALA A 64 -10.68 -18.18 12.59
N LEU A 65 -10.37 -16.88 12.44
CA LEU A 65 -10.99 -16.04 11.39
C LEU A 65 -10.24 -15.98 10.05
N VAL A 66 -8.91 -16.15 10.06
CA VAL A 66 -8.07 -15.98 8.86
C VAL A 66 -8.30 -17.09 7.83
N THR A 67 -8.51 -18.34 8.27
CA THR A 67 -8.78 -19.49 7.39
C THR A 67 -10.12 -19.38 6.67
N THR A 68 -11.15 -18.86 7.37
CA THR A 68 -12.52 -18.70 6.84
C THR A 68 -12.62 -17.60 5.77
N MET A 69 -11.71 -16.60 5.79
CA MET A 69 -11.77 -15.44 4.90
C MET A 69 -10.94 -15.59 3.61
N ALA A 70 -10.31 -16.75 3.39
CA ALA A 70 -9.46 -16.99 2.23
C ALA A 70 -10.19 -16.82 0.87
N GLY A 71 -11.49 -17.10 0.81
CA GLY A 71 -12.32 -16.85 -0.38
C GLY A 71 -12.59 -15.36 -0.62
N LEU A 72 -12.86 -14.62 0.46
CA LEU A 72 -13.13 -13.17 0.41
C LEU A 72 -11.91 -12.38 -0.07
N PHE A 73 -10.71 -12.76 0.40
CA PHE A 73 -9.47 -12.11 -0.03
C PHE A 73 -9.19 -12.26 -1.52
N ASP A 74 -9.64 -13.34 -2.16
CA ASP A 74 -9.45 -13.56 -3.59
C ASP A 74 -10.37 -12.69 -4.44
N VAL A 75 -11.64 -12.55 -4.03
CA VAL A 75 -12.58 -11.61 -4.65
C VAL A 75 -12.05 -10.18 -4.52
N LEU A 76 -11.61 -9.80 -3.32
CA LEU A 76 -11.00 -8.50 -3.06
C LEU A 76 -9.77 -8.28 -3.94
N ARG A 77 -8.87 -9.27 -4.05
CA ARG A 77 -7.68 -9.21 -4.91
C ARG A 77 -8.02 -8.91 -6.37
N TRP A 78 -9.00 -9.61 -6.94
CA TRP A 78 -9.44 -9.37 -8.31
C TRP A 78 -10.06 -7.98 -8.50
N VAL A 79 -10.87 -7.53 -7.54
CA VAL A 79 -11.44 -6.16 -7.54
C VAL A 79 -10.33 -5.11 -7.51
N GLY A 80 -9.34 -5.27 -6.63
CA GLY A 80 -8.18 -4.39 -6.55
C GLY A 80 -7.36 -4.36 -7.84
N ALA A 81 -7.13 -5.53 -8.44
CA ALA A 81 -6.39 -5.66 -9.69
C ALA A 81 -7.09 -4.93 -10.84
N ALA A 82 -8.38 -5.22 -11.04
CA ALA A 82 -9.20 -4.55 -12.05
C ALA A 82 -9.23 -3.03 -11.83
N TYR A 83 -9.32 -2.59 -10.57
CA TYR A 83 -9.35 -1.17 -10.23
C TYR A 83 -8.03 -0.47 -10.56
N LEU A 84 -6.88 -1.08 -10.27
CA LEU A 84 -5.56 -0.52 -10.60
C LEU A 84 -5.35 -0.45 -12.10
N VAL A 85 -5.73 -1.48 -12.86
CA VAL A 85 -5.67 -1.47 -14.32
C VAL A 85 -6.55 -0.35 -14.88
N TYR A 86 -7.78 -0.21 -14.38
CA TYR A 86 -8.67 0.90 -14.75
C TYR A 86 -8.03 2.27 -14.48
N LEU A 87 -7.46 2.46 -13.29
CA LEU A 87 -6.79 3.71 -12.94
C LEU A 87 -5.57 3.98 -13.82
N GLY A 88 -4.80 2.94 -14.16
CA GLY A 88 -3.64 3.03 -15.02
C GLY A 88 -3.99 3.41 -16.45
N ILE A 89 -5.02 2.79 -17.03
CA ILE A 89 -5.55 3.16 -18.36
C ILE A 89 -6.06 4.60 -18.36
N ARG A 90 -6.77 5.01 -17.30
CA ARG A 90 -7.26 6.39 -17.16
C ARG A 90 -6.11 7.40 -17.08
N ALA A 91 -5.03 7.08 -16.36
CA ALA A 91 -3.84 7.93 -16.31
C ALA A 91 -3.16 8.02 -17.68
N TRP A 92 -3.01 6.90 -18.39
CA TRP A 92 -2.40 6.86 -19.72
C TRP A 92 -3.14 7.69 -20.76
N ARG A 93 -4.48 7.69 -20.70
CA ARG A 93 -5.36 8.42 -21.63
C ARG A 93 -5.60 9.88 -21.22
N ALA A 94 -5.12 10.31 -20.05
CA ALA A 94 -5.32 11.68 -19.60
C ALA A 94 -4.57 12.66 -20.50
N PRO A 95 -5.14 13.86 -20.78
CA PRO A 95 -4.42 14.91 -21.46
C PRO A 95 -3.16 15.28 -20.66
N PRO A 96 -2.04 15.59 -21.32
CA PRO A 96 -0.86 16.10 -20.64
C PRO A 96 -1.23 17.35 -19.86
N ALA A 97 -0.78 17.45 -18.60
CA ALA A 97 -0.93 18.69 -17.85
C ALA A 97 -0.21 19.81 -18.60
N ASP A 98 -0.94 20.87 -18.92
CA ASP A 98 -0.39 22.02 -19.63
C ASP A 98 0.36 22.91 -18.63
N LEU A 99 1.58 23.33 -18.97
CA LEU A 99 2.39 24.21 -18.11
C LEU A 99 1.81 25.63 -18.04
N ALA A 100 0.84 25.97 -18.91
CA ALA A 100 0.21 27.28 -19.00
C ALA A 100 -0.82 27.60 -17.89
N GLY A 101 -0.84 26.85 -16.77
CA GLY A 101 -1.56 27.26 -15.56
C GLY A 101 -2.92 26.60 -15.31
N THR A 102 -3.40 25.73 -16.18
CA THR A 102 -4.52 24.82 -15.85
C THR A 102 -3.98 23.70 -14.97
N ARG A 103 -3.84 23.97 -13.67
CA ARG A 103 -3.73 22.91 -12.65
C ARG A 103 -4.75 21.84 -12.98
N ALA A 104 -4.31 20.62 -13.30
CA ALA A 104 -5.19 19.46 -13.38
C ALA A 104 -6.11 19.51 -12.16
N GLN A 105 -7.43 19.53 -12.37
CA GLN A 105 -8.38 19.77 -11.28
C GLN A 105 -7.98 18.92 -10.07
N PRO A 106 -7.82 19.54 -8.88
CA PRO A 106 -7.41 18.80 -7.69
C PRO A 106 -8.43 17.68 -7.46
N LYS A 107 -7.98 16.42 -7.55
CA LYS A 107 -8.84 15.30 -7.18
C LYS A 107 -9.27 15.49 -5.72
N SER A 108 -10.49 15.10 -5.40
CA SER A 108 -10.96 15.10 -4.01
C SER A 108 -9.99 14.29 -3.14
N MET A 109 -9.49 14.89 -2.06
CA MET A 109 -8.61 14.20 -1.08
C MET A 109 -9.31 12.96 -0.51
N ARG A 110 -10.62 13.06 -0.27
CA ARG A 110 -11.44 11.90 0.15
C ARG A 110 -11.42 10.78 -0.88
N ALA A 111 -11.50 11.09 -2.17
CA ALA A 111 -11.42 10.09 -3.22
C ALA A 111 -10.02 9.45 -3.32
N ILE A 112 -8.96 10.21 -3.02
CA ILE A 112 -7.57 9.71 -3.01
C ILE A 112 -7.34 8.80 -1.81
N TRP A 113 -7.84 9.19 -0.64
CA TRP A 113 -7.84 8.36 0.56
C TRP A 113 -8.60 7.04 0.32
N ALA A 114 -9.83 7.12 -0.24
CA ALA A 114 -10.66 5.95 -0.49
C ALA A 114 -10.00 4.96 -1.48
N ARG A 115 -9.25 5.47 -2.46
CA ARG A 115 -8.43 4.65 -3.37
C ARG A 115 -7.34 3.91 -2.62
N GLY A 116 -6.59 4.63 -1.79
CA GLY A 116 -5.53 4.04 -0.95
C GLY A 116 -6.09 2.94 -0.04
N PHE A 117 -7.23 3.22 0.60
CA PHE A 117 -7.93 2.26 1.44
C PHE A 117 -8.32 1.00 0.66
N LEU A 118 -9.02 1.14 -0.47
CA LEU A 118 -9.47 0.01 -1.29
C LEU A 118 -8.29 -0.82 -1.81
N VAL A 119 -7.24 -0.18 -2.33
CA VAL A 119 -6.07 -0.88 -2.85
C VAL A 119 -5.32 -1.61 -1.74
N SER A 120 -5.17 -1.01 -0.57
CA SER A 120 -4.51 -1.69 0.55
C SER A 120 -5.36 -2.81 1.14
N MET A 121 -6.70 -2.69 1.11
CA MET A 121 -7.58 -3.76 1.55
C MET A 121 -7.45 -5.02 0.70
N THR A 122 -7.14 -4.83 -0.58
CA THR A 122 -7.05 -5.88 -1.59
C THR A 122 -5.62 -6.36 -1.81
N ASN A 123 -4.64 -5.86 -1.03
CA ASN A 123 -3.23 -6.13 -1.21
C ASN A 123 -2.83 -7.49 -0.59
N PRO A 124 -2.59 -8.55 -1.39
CA PRO A 124 -2.29 -9.89 -0.90
C PRO A 124 -0.95 -9.91 -0.15
N LYS A 125 -0.03 -8.99 -0.46
CA LYS A 125 1.26 -8.90 0.21
C LYS A 125 1.10 -8.61 1.70
N THR A 126 0.23 -7.67 2.06
CA THR A 126 -0.02 -7.34 3.47
C THR A 126 -0.81 -8.45 4.15
N LEU A 127 -1.80 -9.02 3.45
CA LEU A 127 -2.63 -10.11 3.98
C LEU A 127 -1.84 -11.38 4.30
N ILE A 128 -0.97 -11.81 3.39
CA ILE A 128 -0.08 -12.97 3.60
C ILE A 128 0.87 -12.68 4.75
N PHE A 129 1.46 -11.48 4.80
CA PHE A 129 2.34 -11.10 5.89
C PHE A 129 1.64 -11.17 7.24
N TYR A 130 0.44 -10.60 7.38
CA TYR A 130 -0.26 -10.62 8.67
C TYR A 130 -0.77 -12.02 9.06
N GLY A 131 -1.26 -12.79 8.09
CA GLY A 131 -1.84 -14.12 8.36
C GLY A 131 -0.80 -15.21 8.62
N ALA A 132 0.30 -15.19 7.87
CA ALA A 132 1.29 -16.27 7.89
C ALA A 132 2.62 -15.88 8.57
N PHE A 133 3.04 -14.62 8.44
CA PHE A 133 4.39 -14.19 8.82
C PHE A 133 4.43 -13.50 10.19
N LEU A 134 3.48 -12.59 10.48
CA LEU A 134 3.39 -11.86 11.75
C LEU A 134 3.37 -12.79 12.99
N PRO A 135 2.60 -13.90 13.00
CA PRO A 135 2.58 -14.81 14.16
C PRO A 135 3.92 -15.51 14.42
N GLN A 136 4.80 -15.63 13.41
CA GLN A 136 6.11 -16.29 13.55
C GLN A 136 7.08 -15.49 14.44
N PHE A 137 6.78 -14.23 14.73
CA PHE A 137 7.60 -13.36 15.59
C PHE A 137 7.07 -13.26 17.03
N VAL A 138 6.09 -14.09 17.38
CA VAL A 138 5.56 -14.20 18.74
C VAL A 138 6.37 -15.26 19.49
N ALA A 139 7.02 -14.86 20.59
CA ALA A 139 7.77 -15.79 21.44
C ALA A 139 6.82 -16.61 22.33
N GLU A 140 7.16 -17.89 22.53
CA GLU A 140 6.46 -18.80 23.44
C GLU A 140 6.56 -18.33 24.90
N GLY A 141 5.56 -18.66 25.72
CA GLY A 141 5.59 -18.44 27.18
C GLY A 141 5.20 -17.05 27.69
N ALA A 142 4.84 -16.10 26.82
CA ALA A 142 4.27 -14.80 27.21
C ALA A 142 2.96 -14.51 26.46
N ASP A 143 2.14 -13.57 26.96
CA ASP A 143 0.85 -13.19 26.36
C ASP A 143 0.99 -12.89 24.85
N PRO A 144 0.47 -13.78 23.97
CA PRO A 144 0.58 -13.63 22.52
C PRO A 144 -0.13 -12.38 22.00
N GLY A 145 -1.25 -11.99 22.61
CA GLY A 145 -2.03 -10.83 22.18
C GLY A 145 -1.25 -9.54 22.36
N ARG A 146 -0.59 -9.38 23.51
CA ARG A 146 0.27 -8.22 23.78
C ARG A 146 1.47 -8.13 22.83
N GLN A 147 2.09 -9.27 22.51
CA GLN A 147 3.21 -9.31 21.56
C GLN A 147 2.75 -8.89 20.16
N LEU A 148 1.63 -9.44 19.68
CA LEU A 148 1.08 -9.06 18.39
C LEU A 148 0.69 -7.59 18.31
N MET A 149 0.12 -7.00 19.37
CA MET A 149 -0.19 -5.57 19.40
C MET A 149 1.06 -4.71 19.20
N VAL A 150 2.18 -5.07 19.83
CA VAL A 150 3.47 -4.37 19.66
C VAL A 150 4.00 -4.53 18.24
N LEU A 151 3.97 -5.75 17.69
CA LEU A 151 4.43 -6.03 16.33
C LEU A 151 3.57 -5.32 15.27
N ALA A 152 2.25 -5.34 15.44
CA ALA A 152 1.29 -4.63 14.58
C ALA A 152 1.51 -3.12 14.60
N ALA A 153 1.66 -2.51 15.79
CA ALA A 153 1.96 -1.09 15.92
C ALA A 153 3.30 -0.73 15.27
N THR A 154 4.33 -1.56 15.49
CA THR A 154 5.66 -1.39 14.88
C THR A 154 5.56 -1.42 13.35
N PHE A 155 4.87 -2.42 12.79
CA PHE A 155 4.65 -2.52 11.34
C PHE A 155 3.95 -1.27 10.80
N LEU A 156 2.88 -0.81 11.46
CA LEU A 156 2.11 0.35 11.01
C LEU A 156 2.96 1.62 10.98
N VAL A 157 3.79 1.85 12.02
CA VAL A 157 4.70 3.00 12.07
C VAL A 157 5.72 2.92 10.93
N LEU A 158 6.35 1.77 10.73
CA LEU A 158 7.30 1.57 9.63
C LEU A 158 6.63 1.81 8.27
N ALA A 159 5.43 1.29 8.06
CA ALA A 159 4.67 1.46 6.83
C ALA A 159 4.39 2.94 6.56
N VAL A 160 3.83 3.67 7.53
CA VAL A 160 3.54 5.11 7.41
C VAL A 160 4.81 5.90 7.07
N VAL A 161 5.92 5.63 7.77
CA VAL A 161 7.18 6.35 7.57
C VAL A 161 7.76 6.07 6.18
N LEU A 162 7.90 4.80 5.81
CA LEU A 162 8.54 4.42 4.54
C LEU A 162 7.66 4.74 3.32
N ASP A 163 6.34 4.55 3.42
CA ASP A 163 5.41 4.96 2.37
C ASP A 163 5.33 6.50 2.25
N GLY A 164 5.47 7.20 3.37
CA GLY A 164 5.61 8.67 3.40
C GLY A 164 6.89 9.14 2.70
N VAL A 165 8.00 8.44 2.89
CA VAL A 165 9.26 8.69 2.17
C VAL A 165 9.04 8.51 0.66
N TRP A 166 8.38 7.44 0.21
CA TRP A 166 8.01 7.26 -1.20
C TRP A 166 7.19 8.43 -1.76
N ALA A 167 6.20 8.91 -1.01
CA ALA A 167 5.37 10.04 -1.42
C ALA A 167 6.18 11.33 -1.61
N ILE A 168 7.12 11.61 -0.70
CA ILE A 168 7.97 12.80 -0.75
C ILE A 168 9.01 12.69 -1.86
N LEU A 169 9.68 11.53 -1.99
CA LEU A 169 10.68 11.29 -3.02
C LEU A 169 10.06 11.39 -4.42
N ALA A 170 8.88 10.82 -4.63
CA ALA A 170 8.17 10.91 -5.91
C ALA A 170 7.90 12.36 -6.33
N ASP A 171 7.52 13.24 -5.40
CA ASP A 171 7.30 14.66 -5.68
C ASP A 171 8.60 15.41 -6.03
N ARG A 172 9.76 15.01 -5.49
CA ARG A 172 11.04 15.60 -5.90
C ARG A 172 11.35 15.38 -7.38
N PHE A 173 10.93 14.26 -7.94
CA PHE A 173 11.05 13.98 -9.39
C PHE A 173 9.93 14.59 -10.22
N ARG A 174 8.86 15.10 -9.59
CA ARG A 174 7.71 15.68 -10.26
C ARG A 174 8.07 16.92 -11.06
N SER A 175 8.91 17.83 -10.56
CA SER A 175 9.26 19.06 -11.29
C SER A 175 9.98 18.77 -12.61
N VAL A 176 10.88 17.78 -12.62
CA VAL A 176 11.61 17.31 -13.81
C VAL A 176 10.66 16.61 -14.81
N LEU A 177 9.73 15.79 -14.30
CA LEU A 177 8.77 15.05 -15.12
C LEU A 177 7.56 15.90 -15.56
N ALA A 178 7.22 16.96 -14.83
CA ALA A 178 6.11 17.87 -15.11
C ALA A 178 6.33 18.66 -16.41
N LEU A 179 7.60 18.92 -16.77
CA LEU A 179 7.96 19.46 -18.09
C LEU A 179 7.55 18.53 -19.25
N LYS A 180 7.23 17.27 -18.95
CA LYS A 180 6.79 16.24 -19.89
C LYS A 180 5.48 15.61 -19.38
N GLY A 181 4.39 16.37 -19.31
CA GLY A 181 3.09 15.90 -18.80
C GLY A 181 2.62 14.55 -19.39
N ARG A 182 2.89 14.31 -20.68
CA ARG A 182 2.58 13.01 -21.33
C ARG A 182 3.44 11.85 -20.80
N LEU A 183 4.71 12.10 -20.47
CA LEU A 183 5.59 11.11 -19.84
C LEU A 183 5.13 10.79 -18.41
N THR A 184 4.76 11.80 -17.63
CA THR A 184 4.20 11.62 -16.28
C THR A 184 2.96 10.73 -16.31
N ASN A 185 2.04 10.98 -17.24
CA ASN A 185 0.84 10.17 -17.45
C ASN A 185 1.17 8.72 -17.82
N ARG A 186 2.17 8.50 -18.70
CA ARG A 186 2.61 7.16 -19.11
C ARG A 186 3.28 6.38 -17.97
N ILE A 187 4.15 7.02 -17.20
CA ILE A 187 4.81 6.39 -16.04
C ILE A 187 3.76 6.00 -15.00
N THR A 188 2.87 6.94 -14.65
CA THR A 188 1.75 6.71 -13.72
C THR A 188 0.87 5.56 -14.20
N GLY A 189 0.50 5.57 -15.48
CA GLY A 189 -0.31 4.52 -16.10
C GLY A 189 0.38 3.16 -16.06
N ALA A 190 1.65 3.09 -16.46
CA ALA A 190 2.45 1.87 -16.45
C ALA A 190 2.57 1.29 -15.04
N LEU A 191 2.93 2.11 -14.04
CA LEU A 191 3.05 1.68 -12.65
C LEU A 191 1.76 1.02 -12.14
N LEU A 192 0.61 1.65 -12.41
CA LEU A 192 -0.69 1.16 -11.95
C LEU A 192 -1.14 -0.10 -12.70
N VAL A 193 -0.92 -0.17 -14.02
CA VAL A 193 -1.23 -1.38 -14.81
C VAL A 193 -0.33 -2.54 -14.38
N CYS A 194 0.97 -2.32 -14.22
CA CYS A 194 1.91 -3.35 -13.75
C CYS A 194 1.57 -3.82 -12.33
N ALA A 195 1.21 -2.89 -11.44
CA ALA A 195 0.75 -3.24 -10.10
C ALA A 195 -0.54 -4.07 -10.12
N GLY A 196 -1.52 -3.68 -10.96
CA GLY A 196 -2.76 -4.43 -11.14
C GLY A 196 -2.55 -5.82 -11.75
N ALA A 197 -1.66 -5.93 -12.74
CA ALA A 197 -1.29 -7.21 -13.35
C ALA A 197 -0.55 -8.11 -12.35
N GLY A 198 0.42 -7.57 -11.61
CA GLY A 198 1.10 -8.31 -10.55
C GLY A 198 0.13 -8.78 -9.45
N LEU A 199 -0.84 -7.93 -9.09
CA LEU A 199 -1.90 -8.27 -8.14
C LEU A 199 -2.79 -9.43 -8.64
N ALA A 200 -3.17 -9.42 -9.92
CA ALA A 200 -3.92 -10.50 -10.56
C ALA A 200 -3.12 -11.80 -10.69
N LEU A 201 -1.80 -11.70 -10.88
CA LEU A 201 -0.91 -12.85 -11.05
C LEU A 201 -0.38 -13.43 -9.73
N ALA A 202 -0.53 -12.73 -8.62
CA ALA A 202 -0.19 -13.24 -7.28
C ALA A 202 -1.07 -14.45 -6.93
N ARG A 203 -0.59 -15.66 -7.24
CA ARG A 203 -1.26 -16.94 -6.96
C ARG A 203 -1.06 -17.37 -5.51
N ARG A 204 -2.00 -18.16 -5.00
CA ARG A 204 -1.92 -18.89 -3.72
C ARG A 204 -0.73 -19.86 -3.79
N SER A 205 0.26 -19.68 -2.94
CA SER A 205 1.19 -20.72 -2.51
C SER A 205 0.86 -21.07 -1.07
#